data_AF-U5HTX5-F1
#
_entry.id   AF-U5HTX5-F1
#
_cell.length_a   1.000
_cell.length_b   1.000
_cell.length_c   1.000
_cell.angle_alpha   90.00
_cell.angle_beta   90.00
_cell.angle_gamma   90.00
#
_symmetry.space_group_name_H-M   'P 1'
#
loop_
_entity.id
_entity.type
_entity.pdbx_description
1 polymer ?
#
loop_
_entity_poly.entity_id
_entity_poly.type
_entity_poly.pdbx_seq_one_letter_code
_entity_poly.pdbx_strand_id
1 'polypeptide(L)'
;VRQKNVKNIMLKNILDACGGALGFYSIGFAPAYGSGGKFVGTSGEKYFLNDYMGGASHIDFFFQFTFAATAATIVAGTIAERCKMEAYLLYSVFLTSFVYPVVVHAIWNGDGFLSAFNSDPLGRIGMIDFAGSGVVHMTGGCTALAAAAILGPRMGRFYDAESNALAEPKSFPPHSVALQVLGTFLL
;
A
#
# COMPACT_ATOMS: atom_id res chain seq x y z
N VAL A 1 3.95 2.12 18.42
CA VAL A 1 5.17 1.27 18.40
C VAL A 1 5.90 1.43 19.72
N ARG A 2 6.32 0.34 20.36
CA ARG A 2 7.12 0.34 21.60
C ARG A 2 8.58 0.65 21.28
N GLN A 3 9.30 1.25 22.23
CA GLN A 3 10.69 1.71 22.04
C GLN A 3 11.62 0.64 21.46
N LYS A 4 11.49 -0.61 21.92
CA LYS A 4 12.30 -1.74 21.43
C LYS A 4 12.16 -2.05 19.94
N ASN A 5 11.09 -1.58 19.29
CA ASN A 5 10.76 -1.86 17.89
C ASN A 5 10.91 -0.64 16.97
N VAL A 6 11.40 0.50 17.46
CA VAL A 6 11.50 1.74 16.67
C VAL A 6 12.42 1.56 15.46
N LYS A 7 13.60 0.95 15.63
CA LYS A 7 14.54 0.68 14.53
C LYS A 7 13.91 -0.20 13.44
N ASN A 8 13.16 -1.22 13.86
CA ASN A 8 12.51 -2.15 12.95
C ASN A 8 11.44 -1.46 12.09
N ILE A 9 10.60 -0.59 12.69
CA ILE A 9 9.56 0.10 11.92
C ILE A 9 10.14 1.16 10.97
N MET A 10 11.19 1.88 11.38
CA MET A 10 11.86 2.85 10.50
C MET A 10 12.48 2.16 9.29
N LEU A 11 13.13 1.02 9.50
CA LEU A 11 13.71 0.23 8.42
C LEU A 11 12.63 -0.28 7.45
N LYS A 12 11.48 -0.74 7.96
CA LYS A 12 10.34 -1.15 7.12
C LYS A 12 9.87 -0.04 6.17
N ASN A 13 9.72 1.18 6.68
CA ASN A 13 9.27 2.32 5.87
C ASN A 13 10.26 2.66 4.75
N ILE A 14 11.57 2.64 5.04
CA ILE A 14 12.60 2.87 4.01
C ILE A 14 12.55 1.77 2.96
N LEU A 15 12.44 0.51 3.40
CA LEU A 15 12.42 -0.62 2.48
C LEU A 15 11.11 -0.70 1.67
N ASP A 16 9.99 -0.19 2.18
CA ASP A 16 8.76 0.00 1.39
C ASP A 16 8.98 1.00 0.27
N ALA A 17 9.65 2.12 0.54
CA ALA A 17 9.97 3.09 -0.50
C ALA A 17 10.90 2.47 -1.57
N CYS A 18 11.98 1.78 -1.15
CA CYS A 18 12.93 1.18 -2.10
C CYS A 18 12.34 -0.01 -2.86
N GLY A 19 11.76 -0.97 -2.16
CA GLY A 19 11.14 -2.15 -2.76
C GLY A 19 9.90 -1.80 -3.57
N GLY A 20 9.10 -0.84 -3.08
CA GLY A 20 7.97 -0.27 -3.80
C GLY A 20 8.39 0.43 -5.09
N ALA A 21 9.47 1.21 -5.06
CA ALA A 21 10.02 1.85 -6.26
C ALA A 21 10.42 0.80 -7.29
N LEU A 22 11.18 -0.23 -6.88
CA LEU A 22 11.62 -1.29 -7.79
C LEU A 22 10.45 -2.10 -8.35
N GLY A 23 9.50 -2.51 -7.51
CA GLY A 23 8.33 -3.28 -7.91
C GLY A 23 7.39 -2.52 -8.83
N PHE A 24 7.13 -1.25 -8.53
CA PHE A 24 6.29 -0.39 -9.35
C PHE A 24 6.97 0.02 -10.66
N TYR A 25 8.28 0.34 -10.63
CA TYR A 25 9.07 0.65 -11.82
C TYR A 25 9.13 -0.53 -12.81
N SER A 26 9.50 -1.71 -12.33
CA SER A 26 9.75 -2.87 -13.19
C SER A 26 8.46 -3.45 -13.77
N ILE A 27 7.45 -3.64 -12.91
CA ILE A 27 6.20 -4.33 -13.26
C ILE A 27 5.02 -3.41 -13.05
N GLY A 28 4.82 -2.85 -11.86
CA GLY A 28 3.51 -2.31 -11.44
C GLY A 28 2.96 -1.13 -12.24
N PHE A 29 3.80 -0.29 -12.82
CA PHE A 29 3.34 0.87 -13.61
C PHE A 29 2.63 0.45 -14.91
N ALA A 30 3.08 -0.65 -15.53
CA ALA A 30 2.51 -1.17 -16.78
C ALA A 30 1.05 -1.68 -16.62
N PRO A 31 0.71 -2.60 -15.72
CA PRO A 31 -0.67 -3.01 -15.52
C PRO A 31 -1.53 -1.90 -14.94
N ALA A 32 -0.96 -0.93 -14.20
CA ALA A 32 -1.70 0.22 -13.67
C ALA A 32 -2.15 1.19 -14.78
N TYR A 33 -1.20 1.67 -15.60
CA TYR A 33 -1.40 2.78 -16.53
C TYR A 33 -1.23 2.40 -18.01
N GLY A 34 -0.87 1.17 -18.33
CA GLY A 34 -0.88 0.64 -19.69
C GLY A 34 -2.29 0.58 -20.27
N SER A 35 -2.36 0.60 -21.59
CA SER A 35 -3.60 0.50 -22.34
C SER A 35 -4.10 -0.95 -22.44
N GLY A 36 -5.40 -1.07 -22.73
CA GLY A 36 -6.09 -2.33 -22.93
C GLY A 36 -6.45 -3.03 -21.64
N GLY A 37 -7.33 -4.04 -21.78
CA GLY A 37 -7.88 -4.79 -20.65
C GLY A 37 -8.88 -3.98 -19.83
N LYS A 38 -9.76 -4.68 -19.11
CA LYS A 38 -10.72 -4.06 -18.18
C LYS A 38 -10.21 -4.01 -16.74
N PHE A 39 -9.30 -4.92 -16.40
CA PHE A 39 -8.82 -5.16 -15.04
C PHE A 39 -7.35 -4.75 -14.86
N VAL A 40 -6.55 -4.84 -15.91
CA VAL A 40 -5.13 -4.50 -15.96
C VAL A 40 -4.77 -4.10 -17.38
N GLY A 41 -3.74 -3.25 -17.52
CA GLY A 41 -3.10 -2.95 -18.80
C GLY A 41 -2.51 -4.20 -19.43
N THR A 42 -2.77 -4.41 -20.72
CA THR A 42 -2.34 -5.62 -21.46
C THR A 42 -1.42 -5.32 -22.65
N SER A 43 -1.19 -4.06 -22.98
CA SER A 43 -0.49 -3.62 -24.19
C SER A 43 1.02 -3.89 -24.22
N GLY A 44 1.62 -4.38 -23.13
CA GLY A 44 3.07 -4.67 -23.05
C GLY A 44 3.97 -3.43 -22.97
N GLU A 45 3.40 -2.22 -23.00
CA GLU A 45 4.11 -0.95 -22.80
C GLU A 45 4.42 -0.69 -21.32
N LYS A 46 5.23 0.34 -21.01
CA LYS A 46 5.46 0.89 -19.66
C LYS A 46 6.15 -0.04 -18.65
N TYR A 47 6.43 -1.30 -19.00
CA TYR A 47 7.30 -2.17 -18.20
C TYR A 47 8.70 -1.58 -18.17
N PHE A 48 9.29 -1.41 -16.98
CA PHE A 48 10.55 -0.67 -16.82
C PHE A 48 10.51 0.76 -17.39
N LEU A 49 9.31 1.34 -17.50
CA LEU A 49 9.03 2.59 -18.23
C LEU A 49 9.38 2.55 -19.72
N ASN A 50 9.50 1.37 -20.32
CA ASN A 50 9.73 1.24 -21.75
C ASN A 50 8.60 1.92 -22.55
N ASP A 51 8.97 2.59 -23.64
CA ASP A 51 8.08 3.37 -24.50
C ASP A 51 7.28 4.48 -23.76
N TYR A 52 7.73 4.85 -22.56
CA TYR A 52 7.15 5.91 -21.73
C TYR A 52 8.19 6.96 -21.38
N MET A 53 8.94 7.40 -22.39
CA MET A 53 10.08 8.30 -22.26
C MET A 53 9.72 9.71 -22.76
N GLY A 54 9.68 10.66 -21.84
CA GLY A 54 9.37 12.07 -22.10
C GLY A 54 9.55 12.94 -20.85
N GLY A 55 9.58 14.26 -21.03
CA GLY A 55 9.84 15.21 -19.93
C GLY A 55 8.82 15.12 -18.79
N ALA A 56 7.53 14.97 -19.12
CA ALA A 56 6.47 14.80 -18.12
C ALA A 56 6.32 13.34 -17.63
N SER A 57 6.67 12.34 -18.45
CA SER A 57 6.46 10.92 -18.16
C SER A 57 7.15 10.45 -16.87
N HIS A 58 8.37 10.93 -16.62
CA HIS A 58 9.11 10.57 -15.40
C HIS A 58 8.52 11.24 -14.15
N ILE A 59 7.97 12.44 -14.30
CA ILE A 59 7.27 13.17 -13.23
C ILE A 59 5.99 12.42 -12.90
N ASP A 60 5.22 12.02 -13.92
CA ASP A 60 3.99 11.23 -13.75
C ASP A 60 4.29 9.90 -13.07
N PHE A 61 5.31 9.17 -13.52
CA PHE A 61 5.74 7.94 -12.85
C PHE A 61 6.09 8.19 -11.38
N PHE A 62 6.93 9.19 -11.09
CA PHE A 62 7.34 9.49 -9.74
C PHE A 62 6.14 9.84 -8.85
N PHE A 63 5.21 10.64 -9.37
CA PHE A 63 3.97 10.99 -8.71
C PHE A 63 3.13 9.75 -8.39
N GLN A 64 2.95 8.83 -9.34
CA GLN A 64 2.16 7.61 -9.11
C GLN A 64 2.87 6.59 -8.20
N PHE A 65 4.20 6.55 -8.26
CA PHE A 65 5.00 5.75 -7.34
C PHE A 65 4.77 6.17 -5.88
N THR A 66 4.70 7.47 -5.58
CA THR A 66 4.50 7.90 -4.18
C THR A 66 3.14 7.43 -3.63
N PHE A 67 2.10 7.36 -4.46
CA PHE A 67 0.81 6.76 -4.06
C PHE A 67 0.92 5.25 -3.82
N ALA A 68 1.62 4.51 -4.70
CA ALA A 68 1.85 3.08 -4.52
C ALA A 68 2.63 2.79 -3.22
N ALA A 69 3.69 3.57 -2.96
CA ALA A 69 4.47 3.46 -1.73
C ALA A 69 3.64 3.82 -0.49
N THR A 70 2.77 4.83 -0.60
CA THR A 70 1.82 5.20 0.47
C THR A 70 0.86 4.06 0.78
N ALA A 71 0.28 3.42 -0.25
CA ALA A 71 -0.62 2.28 -0.06
C ALA A 71 0.06 1.12 0.69
N ALA A 72 1.33 0.84 0.38
CA ALA A 72 2.11 -0.17 1.09
C ALA A 72 2.44 0.23 2.54
N THR A 73 2.91 1.45 2.78
CA THR A 73 3.36 1.79 4.14
C THR A 73 2.23 1.84 5.18
N ILE A 74 0.96 2.00 4.77
CA ILE A 74 -0.21 1.90 5.66
C ILE A 74 -0.21 0.60 6.48
N VAL A 75 0.22 -0.51 5.89
CA VAL A 75 0.24 -1.82 6.55
C VAL A 75 1.31 -1.89 7.63
N ALA A 76 2.43 -1.17 7.48
CA ALA A 76 3.60 -1.21 8.36
C ALA A 76 3.25 -1.06 9.85
N GLY A 77 2.41 -0.06 10.15
CA GLY A 77 2.00 0.27 11.51
C GLY A 77 1.12 -0.82 12.14
N THR A 78 0.26 -1.45 11.35
CA THR A 78 -0.75 -2.40 11.80
C THR A 78 -0.13 -3.74 12.23
N ILE A 79 0.87 -4.20 11.47
CA ILE A 79 1.59 -5.46 11.74
C ILE A 79 2.95 -5.26 12.42
N ALA A 80 3.20 -4.05 12.92
CA ALA A 80 4.40 -3.74 13.67
C ALA A 80 4.64 -4.74 14.81
N GLU A 81 5.93 -4.94 15.13
CA GLU A 81 6.44 -5.73 16.26
C GLU A 81 6.29 -7.25 16.18
N ARG A 82 5.46 -7.77 15.26
CA ARG A 82 5.16 -9.22 15.16
C ARG A 82 5.22 -9.81 13.75
N CYS A 83 5.39 -8.98 12.73
CA CYS A 83 5.67 -9.44 11.37
C CYS A 83 7.19 -9.58 11.13
N LYS A 84 7.61 -10.75 10.62
CA LYS A 84 8.98 -10.99 10.13
C LYS A 84 9.32 -10.01 9.00
N MET A 85 10.56 -9.51 8.98
CA MET A 85 10.99 -8.51 7.99
C MET A 85 10.90 -9.05 6.55
N GLU A 86 11.38 -10.25 6.30
CA GLU A 86 11.38 -10.84 4.95
C GLU A 86 9.96 -10.98 4.39
N ALA A 87 9.02 -11.51 5.19
CA ALA A 87 7.62 -11.59 4.82
C ALA A 87 7.04 -10.20 4.52
N TYR A 88 7.45 -9.20 5.29
CA TYR A 88 7.04 -7.82 5.08
C TYR A 88 7.53 -7.26 3.73
N LEU A 89 8.79 -7.49 3.37
CA LEU A 89 9.34 -7.01 2.10
C LEU A 89 8.68 -7.67 0.90
N LEU A 90 8.47 -8.98 0.97
CA LEU A 90 7.77 -9.71 -0.09
C LEU A 90 6.35 -9.21 -0.28
N TYR A 91 5.61 -8.98 0.81
CA TYR A 91 4.26 -8.42 0.72
C TYR A 91 4.28 -7.02 0.09
N SER A 92 5.20 -6.15 0.49
CA SER A 92 5.29 -4.77 0.01
C SER A 92 5.54 -4.71 -1.48
N VAL A 93 6.55 -5.46 -1.96
CA VAL A 93 6.86 -5.59 -3.40
C VAL A 93 5.68 -6.19 -4.15
N PHE A 94 5.00 -7.20 -3.61
CA PHE A 94 3.84 -7.82 -4.26
C PHE A 94 2.65 -6.86 -4.36
N LEU A 95 2.39 -6.09 -3.30
CA LEU A 95 1.32 -5.10 -3.28
C LEU A 95 1.58 -4.02 -4.35
N THR A 96 2.78 -3.45 -4.41
CA THR A 96 3.11 -2.38 -5.36
C THR A 96 3.28 -2.87 -6.80
N SER A 97 3.71 -4.11 -7.02
CA SER A 97 3.90 -4.67 -8.37
C SER A 97 2.64 -5.27 -8.98
N PHE A 98 1.65 -5.66 -8.16
CA PHE A 98 0.48 -6.39 -8.65
C PHE A 98 -0.86 -5.90 -8.09
N VAL A 99 -1.09 -6.04 -6.77
CA VAL A 99 -2.44 -5.80 -6.19
C VAL A 99 -2.87 -4.35 -6.33
N TYR A 100 -2.00 -3.40 -5.98
CA TYR A 100 -2.28 -1.97 -6.10
C TYR A 100 -2.47 -1.54 -7.57
N PRO A 101 -1.60 -1.94 -8.52
CA PRO A 101 -1.81 -1.69 -9.95
C PRO A 101 -3.17 -2.12 -10.51
N VAL A 102 -3.70 -3.27 -10.09
CA VAL A 102 -5.03 -3.73 -10.51
C VAL A 102 -6.12 -2.75 -10.06
N VAL A 103 -6.03 -2.25 -8.82
CA VAL A 103 -6.99 -1.28 -8.28
C VAL A 103 -6.86 0.07 -8.97
N VAL A 104 -5.64 0.52 -9.20
CA VAL A 104 -5.36 1.74 -9.98
C VAL A 104 -5.96 1.63 -11.38
N HIS A 105 -5.72 0.52 -12.07
CA HIS A 105 -6.24 0.33 -13.42
C HIS A 105 -7.77 0.36 -13.41
N ALA A 106 -8.40 -0.36 -12.49
CA ALA A 106 -9.86 -0.43 -12.40
C ALA A 106 -10.53 0.94 -12.25
N ILE A 107 -9.95 1.86 -11.45
CA ILE A 107 -10.61 3.10 -11.03
C ILE A 107 -10.04 4.35 -11.72
N TRP A 108 -8.73 4.42 -11.95
CA TRP A 108 -8.07 5.62 -12.49
C TRP A 108 -7.67 5.54 -13.95
N ASN A 109 -7.47 4.34 -14.50
CA ASN A 109 -7.16 4.20 -15.92
C ASN A 109 -8.44 4.37 -16.75
N GLY A 110 -8.36 5.03 -17.91
CA GLY A 110 -9.51 5.21 -18.81
C GLY A 110 -10.12 3.90 -19.31
N ASP A 111 -9.33 2.83 -19.41
CA ASP A 111 -9.80 1.50 -19.84
C ASP A 111 -10.40 0.69 -18.66
N GLY A 112 -10.25 1.18 -17.43
CA GLY A 112 -10.68 0.52 -16.20
C GLY A 112 -12.18 0.34 -16.10
N PHE A 113 -12.62 -0.85 -15.67
CA PHE A 113 -14.05 -1.18 -15.61
C PHE A 113 -14.88 -0.34 -14.61
N LEU A 114 -14.26 0.31 -13.63
CA LEU A 114 -14.94 1.22 -12.68
C LEU A 114 -14.62 2.68 -12.95
N SER A 115 -13.78 2.98 -13.94
CA SER A 115 -13.24 4.32 -14.12
C SER A 115 -14.31 5.32 -14.57
N ALA A 116 -14.32 6.50 -13.94
CA ALA A 116 -15.13 7.63 -14.38
C ALA A 116 -14.72 8.19 -15.75
N PHE A 117 -13.55 7.79 -16.26
CA PHE A 117 -13.06 8.18 -17.59
C PHE A 117 -13.34 7.11 -18.66
N ASN A 118 -13.89 5.96 -18.28
CA ASN A 118 -14.28 4.92 -19.24
C ASN A 118 -15.55 5.32 -19.99
N SER A 119 -15.61 5.00 -21.28
CA SER A 119 -16.79 5.20 -22.12
C SER A 119 -17.96 4.26 -21.78
N ASP A 120 -17.69 3.10 -21.18
CA ASP A 120 -18.68 2.09 -20.77
C ASP A 120 -18.28 1.45 -19.42
N PRO A 121 -18.35 2.19 -18.30
CA PRO A 121 -18.03 1.65 -16.99
C PRO A 121 -19.09 0.66 -16.52
N LEU A 122 -18.74 -0.16 -15.53
CA LEU A 122 -19.64 -1.16 -14.94
C LEU A 122 -20.93 -0.50 -14.44
N GLY A 123 -22.06 -1.00 -14.92
CA GLY A 123 -23.37 -0.45 -14.55
C GLY A 123 -23.60 0.98 -15.07
N ARG A 124 -22.79 1.46 -16.04
CA ARG A 124 -22.84 2.82 -16.61
C ARG A 124 -22.61 3.93 -15.58
N ILE A 125 -21.97 3.59 -14.45
CA ILE A 125 -21.63 4.53 -13.39
C ILE A 125 -20.14 4.39 -13.10
N GLY A 126 -19.39 5.48 -13.32
CA GLY A 126 -17.98 5.54 -13.00
C GLY A 126 -17.72 5.98 -11.56
N MET A 127 -16.74 5.35 -10.91
CA MET A 127 -16.26 5.73 -9.59
C MET A 127 -15.36 6.96 -9.69
N ILE A 128 -15.64 7.95 -8.84
CA ILE A 128 -14.80 9.13 -8.68
C ILE A 128 -13.96 8.95 -7.42
N ASP A 129 -12.65 8.90 -7.60
CA ASP A 129 -11.68 8.97 -6.52
C ASP A 129 -10.58 9.96 -6.91
N PHE A 130 -10.60 11.16 -6.34
CA PHE A 130 -9.75 12.25 -6.82
C PHE A 130 -8.27 12.06 -6.46
N ALA A 131 -7.99 11.57 -5.25
CA ALA A 131 -6.64 11.51 -4.69
C ALA A 131 -6.35 10.21 -3.91
N GLY A 132 -7.22 9.21 -4.00
CA GLY A 132 -6.92 7.85 -3.56
C GLY A 132 -7.53 7.49 -2.22
N SER A 133 -8.69 8.04 -1.87
CA SER A 133 -9.42 7.58 -0.66
C SER A 133 -9.79 6.10 -0.78
N GLY A 134 -10.20 5.66 -1.97
CA GLY A 134 -10.39 4.25 -2.31
C GLY A 134 -9.09 3.59 -2.75
N VAL A 135 -8.50 4.09 -3.84
CA VAL A 135 -7.37 3.44 -4.53
C VAL A 135 -6.17 3.24 -3.61
N VAL A 136 -5.89 4.19 -2.71
CA VAL A 136 -4.69 4.17 -1.85
C VAL A 136 -5.07 3.78 -0.43
N HIS A 137 -5.93 4.58 0.22
CA HIS A 137 -6.23 4.41 1.64
C HIS A 137 -7.10 3.19 1.93
N MET A 138 -8.15 2.94 1.15
CA MET A 138 -8.98 1.73 1.32
C MET A 138 -8.20 0.48 0.94
N THR A 139 -7.44 0.48 -0.18
CA THR A 139 -6.57 -0.65 -0.54
C THR A 139 -5.56 -0.98 0.56
N GLY A 140 -4.84 0.02 1.06
CA GLY A 140 -3.89 -0.16 2.15
C GLY A 140 -4.57 -0.58 3.46
N GLY A 141 -5.73 0.01 3.78
CA GLY A 141 -6.52 -0.30 4.97
C GLY A 141 -7.10 -1.71 4.97
N CYS A 142 -7.68 -2.16 3.87
CA CYS A 142 -8.17 -3.52 3.69
C CYS A 142 -7.02 -4.55 3.75
N THR A 143 -5.89 -4.24 3.11
CA THR A 143 -4.68 -5.07 3.20
C THR A 143 -4.18 -5.15 4.63
N ALA A 144 -4.15 -4.02 5.35
CA ALA A 144 -3.75 -3.96 6.75
C ALA A 144 -4.68 -4.76 7.65
N LEU A 145 -5.99 -4.71 7.42
CA LEU A 145 -6.99 -5.49 8.14
C LEU A 145 -6.78 -7.00 7.92
N ALA A 146 -6.63 -7.43 6.67
CA ALA A 146 -6.37 -8.83 6.33
C ALA A 146 -5.06 -9.32 6.96
N ALA A 147 -3.99 -8.54 6.86
CA ALA A 147 -2.70 -8.86 7.47
C ALA A 147 -2.79 -8.93 9.00
N ALA A 148 -3.53 -8.03 9.64
CA ALA A 148 -3.77 -8.06 11.09
C ALA A 148 -4.52 -9.31 11.53
N ALA A 149 -5.53 -9.73 10.76
CA ALA A 149 -6.32 -10.92 11.04
C ALA A 149 -5.47 -12.19 10.92
N ILE A 150 -4.64 -12.30 9.86
CA ILE A 150 -3.75 -13.45 9.64
C ILE A 150 -2.67 -13.55 10.72
N LEU A 151 -2.03 -12.42 11.07
CA LEU A 151 -0.96 -12.41 12.09
C LEU A 151 -1.48 -12.53 13.52
N GLY A 152 -2.75 -12.17 13.74
CA GLY A 152 -3.35 -12.13 15.06
C GLY A 152 -2.83 -10.97 15.94
N PRO A 153 -3.20 -10.98 17.23
CA PRO A 153 -2.87 -9.90 18.16
C PRO A 153 -1.40 -9.88 18.59
N ARG A 154 -0.95 -8.74 19.11
CA ARG A 154 0.36 -8.64 19.77
C ARG A 154 0.35 -9.48 21.06
N MET A 155 1.42 -10.25 21.29
CA MET A 155 1.59 -11.00 22.54
C MET A 155 1.48 -10.09 23.76
N GLY A 156 0.73 -10.55 24.77
CA GLY A 156 0.45 -9.80 26.00
C GLY A 156 -0.60 -8.69 25.86
N ARG A 157 -1.32 -8.59 24.72
CA ARG A 157 -2.42 -7.61 24.55
C ARG A 157 -3.73 -8.11 25.15
N PHE A 158 -4.09 -9.36 24.87
CA PHE A 158 -5.37 -9.95 25.25
C PHE A 158 -5.23 -11.23 26.07
N TYR A 159 -4.05 -11.85 26.08
CA TYR A 159 -3.78 -13.10 26.77
C TYR A 159 -2.53 -12.96 27.66
N ASP A 160 -2.51 -13.68 28.78
CA ASP A 160 -1.34 -13.83 29.66
C ASP A 160 -0.29 -14.80 29.09
N ALA A 161 0.73 -15.16 29.88
CA ALA A 161 1.81 -16.04 29.44
C ALA A 161 1.34 -17.50 29.29
N GLU A 162 0.30 -17.87 30.04
CA GLU A 162 -0.34 -19.17 30.07
C GLU A 162 -1.48 -19.30 29.05
N SER A 163 -1.69 -18.28 28.21
CA SER A 163 -2.74 -18.18 27.18
C SER A 163 -4.18 -18.02 27.71
N ASN A 164 -4.36 -17.62 28.98
CA ASN A 164 -5.68 -17.23 29.49
C ASN A 164 -6.03 -15.82 29.05
N ALA A 165 -7.32 -15.58 28.78
CA ALA A 165 -7.80 -14.25 28.43
C ALA A 165 -7.67 -13.28 29.62
N LEU A 166 -7.16 -12.08 29.35
CA LEU A 166 -7.11 -11.00 30.33
C LEU A 166 -8.52 -10.42 30.51
N ALA A 167 -8.86 -10.04 31.74
CA ALA A 167 -10.13 -9.34 32.03
C ALA A 167 -10.26 -8.04 31.23
N GLU A 168 -9.15 -7.33 31.05
CA GLU A 168 -9.08 -6.12 30.22
C GLU A 168 -7.85 -6.16 29.30
N PRO A 169 -7.96 -5.69 28.05
CA PRO A 169 -6.83 -5.62 27.14
C PRO A 169 -5.71 -4.70 27.66
N LYS A 170 -4.48 -5.23 27.76
CA LYS A 170 -3.30 -4.46 28.25
C LYS A 170 -2.91 -3.33 27.30
N SER A 171 -2.86 -2.09 27.81
CA SER A 171 -2.48 -0.93 26.99
C SER A 171 -0.99 -0.96 26.59
N PHE A 172 -0.70 -0.47 25.38
CA PHE A 172 0.66 -0.23 24.90
C PHE A 172 0.87 1.26 24.64
N PRO A 173 1.39 2.02 25.61
CA PRO A 173 1.59 3.46 25.45
C PRO A 173 2.54 3.76 24.28
N PRO A 174 2.39 4.94 23.64
CA PRO A 174 3.29 5.36 22.59
C PRO A 174 4.69 5.59 23.16
N HIS A 175 5.73 5.25 22.39
CA HIS A 175 7.11 5.49 22.82
C HIS A 175 7.50 6.97 22.77
N SER A 176 6.88 7.77 21.89
CA SER A 176 7.16 9.20 21.73
C SER A 176 5.95 9.90 21.11
N VAL A 177 5.33 10.80 21.86
CA VAL A 177 4.23 11.65 21.38
C VAL A 177 4.77 12.75 20.45
N ALA A 178 5.97 13.27 20.72
CA ALA A 178 6.61 14.27 19.87
C ALA A 178 6.84 13.76 18.43
N LEU A 179 7.28 12.50 18.27
CA LEU A 179 7.43 11.90 16.95
C LEU A 179 6.09 11.63 16.25
N GLN A 180 5.03 11.35 17.01
CA GLN A 180 3.68 11.22 16.45
C GLN A 180 3.17 12.55 15.92
N VAL A 181 3.35 13.63 16.69
CA VAL A 181 2.98 14.99 16.28
C VAL A 181 3.79 15.42 15.05
N LEU A 182 5.11 15.21 15.05
CA LEU A 182 5.95 15.50 13.88
C LEU A 182 5.48 14.73 12.64
N GLY A 183 5.22 13.43 12.77
CA GLY A 183 4.68 12.63 11.67
C GLY A 183 3.33 13.12 11.18
N THR A 184 2.47 13.62 12.07
CA THR A 184 1.15 14.18 11.71
C THR A 184 1.27 15.48 10.93
N PHE A 185 2.28 16.31 11.20
CA PHE A 185 2.52 17.53 10.41
C PHE A 185 3.13 17.26 9.02
N LEU A 186 3.79 16.11 8.84
CA LEU A 186 4.39 15.72 7.56
C LEU A 186 3.40 15.01 6.63
N LEU A 187 2.34 14.41 7.18
CA LEU A 187 1.24 13.77 6.45
C LEU A 187 0.20 14.81 6.04
#